data_AF-A0A6L7S2K1-F1
#
_entry.id   AF-A0A6L7S2K1-F1
#
_cell.length_a   1.000
_cell.length_b   1.000
_cell.length_c   1.000
_cell.angle_alpha   90.00
_cell.angle_beta   90.00
_cell.angle_gamma   90.00
#
_symmetry.space_group_name_H-M   'P 1'
#
loop_
_entity.id
_entity.type
_entity.pdbx_description
1 polymer ?
#
loop_
_entity_poly.entity_id
_entity_poly.type
_entity_poly.pdbx_seq_one_letter_code
_entity_poly.pdbx_strand_id
1 'polypeptide(L)' 'FWFDFRDASVRDAYLADEMHQRIGARLVAELEGGADGVFVLDFEM' A
#
# COMPACT_ATOMS: atom_id res chain seq x y z
N PHE A 1 -7.95 -4.63 -0.92
CA PHE A 1 -8.35 -4.20 0.44
C PHE A 1 -8.33 -2.67 0.47
N TRP A 2 -8.91 -2.03 1.48
CA TRP A 2 -8.84 -0.58 1.65
C TRP A 2 -8.63 -0.22 3.12
N PHE A 3 -8.14 1.00 3.35
CA PHE A 3 -7.94 1.59 4.66
C PHE A 3 -8.44 3.02 4.63
N ASP A 4 -9.17 3.41 5.67
CA ASP A 4 -9.53 4.81 5.87
C ASP A 4 -8.42 5.47 6.70
N PHE A 5 -7.80 6.49 6.13
CA PHE A 5 -6.84 7.33 6.84
C PHE A 5 -7.53 8.62 7.29
N ARG A 6 -7.17 9.08 8.49
CA ARG A 6 -7.66 10.37 8.99
C ARG A 6 -7.27 11.52 8.07
N ASP A 7 -6.04 11.47 7.56
CA ASP A 7 -5.46 12.43 6.64
C ASP A 7 -4.23 11.80 5.95
N ALA A 8 -3.66 12.52 4.98
CA ALA A 8 -2.49 12.08 4.23
C ALA A 8 -1.26 11.80 5.11
N SER A 9 -1.09 12.49 6.25
CA SER A 9 0.07 12.27 7.13
C SER A 9 0.03 10.89 7.80
N VAL A 10 -1.18 10.39 8.11
CA VAL A 10 -1.34 9.03 8.65
C VAL A 10 -1.09 7.97 7.57
N ARG A 11 -1.55 8.21 6.34
CA ARG A 11 -1.21 7.35 5.19
C ARG A 11 0.30 7.31 4.98
N ASP A 12 0.98 8.45 5.00
CA ASP A 12 2.42 8.52 4.74
C ASP A 12 3.23 7.80 5.83
N ALA A 13 2.80 7.90 7.10
CA ALA A 13 3.36 7.13 8.20
C ALA A 13 3.14 5.62 8.02
N TYR A 14 1.95 5.19 7.56
CA TYR A 14 1.67 3.79 7.23
C TYR A 14 2.54 3.28 6.08
N LEU A 15 2.72 4.07 5.02
CA LEU A 15 3.54 3.69 3.88
C LEU A 15 5.02 3.51 4.26
N ALA A 16 5.53 4.36 5.15
CA ALA A 16 6.91 4.33 5.64
C ALA A 16 7.19 3.22 6.67
N ASP A 17 6.15 2.61 7.26
CA ASP A 17 6.31 1.56 8.26
C ASP A 17 7.00 0.30 7.68
N GLU A 18 7.98 -0.24 8.40
CA GLU A 18 8.78 -1.39 7.93
C GLU A 18 7.94 -2.66 7.74
N MET A 19 6.89 -2.86 8.55
CA MET A 19 6.01 -4.01 8.42
C MET A 19 5.17 -3.87 7.15
N HIS A 20 4.62 -2.67 6.91
CA HIS A 20 3.93 -2.40 5.66
C HIS A 20 4.82 -2.66 4.44
N GLN A 21 6.07 -2.18 4.42
CA GLN A 21 7.00 -2.43 3.32
C GLN A 21 7.28 -3.92 3.11
N ARG A 22 7.49 -4.69 4.19
CA ARG A 22 7.69 -6.14 4.12
C ARG A 22 6.48 -6.88 3.56
N ILE A 23 5.28 -6.47 3.97
CA ILE A 23 4.03 -7.03 3.45
C ILE A 23 3.86 -6.67 1.96
N GLY A 24 4.10 -5.41 1.59
CA GLY A 24 4.03 -4.93 0.22
C GLY A 24 4.99 -5.68 -0.71
N ALA A 25 6.25 -5.88 -0.29
CA ALA A 25 7.23 -6.67 -1.04
C ALA A 25 6.76 -8.13 -1.23
N ARG A 26 6.18 -8.74 -0.19
CA ARG A 26 5.62 -10.09 -0.29
C ARG A 26 4.43 -10.14 -1.25
N LEU A 27 3.53 -9.15 -1.22
CA LEU A 27 2.42 -9.08 -2.17
C LEU A 27 2.93 -9.00 -3.60
N VAL A 28 3.85 -8.07 -3.89
CA VAL A 28 4.44 -7.89 -5.23
C VAL A 28 5.10 -9.17 -5.74
N ALA A 29 5.78 -9.94 -4.87
CA ALA A 29 6.43 -11.20 -5.27
C ALA A 29 5.45 -12.31 -5.70
N GLU A 30 4.18 -12.24 -5.28
CA GLU A 30 3.14 -13.23 -5.59
C GLU A 30 2.30 -12.83 -6.82
N LEU A 31 2.50 -11.63 -7.37
CA LEU A 31 1.71 -11.11 -8.48
C LEU A 31 2.38 -11.37 -9.82
N GLU A 32 1.58 -11.77 -10.81
CA GLU A 32 2.01 -11.80 -12.20
C GLU A 32 2.32 -10.36 -12.67
N GLY A 33 3.51 -10.15 -13.24
CA GLY A 33 3.99 -8.80 -13.58
C GLY A 33 4.52 -7.99 -12.39
N GLY A 34 4.60 -8.58 -11.19
CA GLY A 34 5.11 -7.90 -10.01
C GLY A 34 4.25 -6.70 -9.62
N ALA A 35 4.85 -5.51 -9.56
CA ALA A 35 4.14 -4.29 -9.19
C ALA A 35 3.04 -3.91 -10.18
N ASP A 36 3.18 -4.28 -11.46
CA ASP A 36 2.15 -4.04 -12.48
C ASP A 36 0.88 -4.88 -12.24
N GLY A 37 0.98 -5.93 -11.43
CA GLY A 37 -0.14 -6.81 -11.07
C GLY A 37 -1.03 -6.29 -9.94
N VAL A 38 -0.76 -5.09 -9.39
CA VAL A 38 -1.57 -4.47 -8.33
C VAL A 38 -2.00 -3.06 -8.71
N PHE A 39 -3.28 -2.78 -8.51
CA PHE A 39 -3.85 -1.44 -8.63
C PHE A 39 -4.02 -0.81 -7.24
N VAL A 40 -3.51 0.42 -7.09
CA VAL A 40 -3.63 1.23 -5.86
C VAL A 40 -4.33 2.54 -6.21
N LEU A 41 -5.33 2.91 -5.41
CA LEU A 41 -6.09 4.16 -5.54
C LEU A 41 -6.14 4.88 -4.20
N ASP A 42 -5.67 6.13 -4.20
CA ASP A 42 -5.94 7.09 -3.13
C ASP A 42 -7.19 7.90 -3.50
N PHE A 43 -8.19 7.90 -2.62
CA PHE A 43 -9.43 8.66 -2.80
C PHE A 43 -9.64 9.61 -1.61
N GLU A 44 -9.85 10.88 -1.89
CA GLU A 44 -10.14 11.92 -0.89
C GLU A 44 -11.62 12.28 -0.94
N MET A 45 -12.25 12.35 0.24
CA MET A 45 -13.70 12.59 0.42
C MET A 45 -13.99 13.97 0.97
#